data_AF-A0A088B750-F1
#
_entry.id   AF-A0A088B750-F1
#
_cell.length_a   1.000
_cell.length_b   1.000
_cell.length_c   1.000
_cell.angle_alpha   90.00
_cell.angle_beta   90.00
_cell.angle_gamma   90.00
#
_symmetry.space_group_name_H-M   'P 1'
#
loop_
_entity.id
_entity.type
_entity.pdbx_description
1 polymer ?
#
loop_
_entity_poly.entity_id
_entity_poly.type
_entity_poly.pdbx_seq_one_letter_code
_entity_poly.pdbx_strand_id
1 'polypeptide(L)' 'IKSIGHQWYWSYEYPEFNNIEFDSYMLNYSNLNQFRLLDTDNRMIIPMKIPLRLITTSTDVIHSWTVPSLGIKVDA' A
#
# COMPACT_ATOMS: atom_id res chain seq x y z
N ILE A 1 6.83 0.89 8.75
CA ILE A 1 6.32 1.34 7.43
C ILE A 1 5.02 2.07 7.67
N LYS A 2 4.81 3.22 7.04
CA LYS A 2 3.52 3.90 7.08
C LYS A 2 2.75 3.66 5.79
N SER A 3 1.45 3.42 5.89
CA SER A 3 0.51 3.40 4.76
C SER A 3 -0.47 4.55 4.93
N ILE A 4 -0.50 5.46 3.96
CA ILE A 4 -1.31 6.67 4.01
C ILE A 4 -2.40 6.56 2.95
N GLY A 5 -3.66 6.61 3.40
CA GLY A 5 -4.83 6.60 2.55
C GLY A 5 -5.07 7.99 1.95
N HIS A 6 -5.34 8.00 0.65
CA HIS A 6 -5.81 9.16 -0.08
C HIS A 6 -7.02 8.76 -0.91
N GLN A 7 -7.74 9.74 -1.44
CA GLN A 7 -8.87 9.52 -2.31
C GLN A 7 -8.40 8.82 -3.59
N TRP A 8 -8.62 7.50 -3.62
CA TRP A 8 -8.36 6.56 -4.69
C TRP A 8 -6.90 6.14 -4.93
N TYR A 9 -6.00 6.34 -3.97
CA TYR A 9 -4.65 5.79 -4.00
C TYR A 9 -4.05 5.64 -2.60
N TRP A 10 -2.91 4.99 -2.51
CA TRP A 10 -2.16 4.84 -1.26
C TRP A 10 -0.74 5.36 -1.42
N SER A 11 -0.21 6.01 -0.39
CA SER A 11 1.20 6.38 -0.32
C SER A 11 1.89 5.57 0.77
N TYR A 12 3.15 5.21 0.54
CA TYR A 12 3.93 4.41 1.49
C TYR A 12 5.21 5.14 1.88
N GLU A 13 5.46 5.23 3.18
CA GLU A 13 6.70 5.82 3.72
C GLU A 13 7.53 4.76 4.46
N TYR A 14 8.83 4.75 4.17
CA TYR A 14 9.85 3.93 4.80
C TYR A 14 10.86 4.84 5.51
N PRO A 15 10.49 5.46 6.64
CA PRO A 15 11.34 6.44 7.33
C PRO A 15 12.68 5.83 7.79
N GLU A 16 12.70 4.53 8.10
CA GLU A 16 13.92 3.82 8.50
C GLU A 16 14.83 3.45 7.31
N PHE A 17 14.34 3.57 6.07
CA PHE A 17 15.07 3.23 4.85
C PHE A 17 15.23 4.48 3.98
N ASN A 18 16.11 5.39 4.37
CA ASN A 18 16.44 6.62 3.64
C ASN A 18 15.24 7.53 3.32
N ASN A 19 14.20 7.52 4.16
CA ASN A 19 12.94 8.22 3.89
C ASN A 19 12.42 7.96 2.47
N ILE A 20 12.42 6.71 2.03
CA ILE A 20 11.78 6.34 0.76
C ILE A 20 10.28 6.60 0.88
N GLU A 21 9.74 7.32 -0.08
CA GLU A 21 8.32 7.68 -0.16
C GLU A 21 7.86 7.52 -1.61
N PHE A 22 6.69 6.92 -1.80
CA PHE A 22 6.08 6.80 -3.12
C PHE A 22 4.57 6.60 -3.05
N ASP A 23 3.90 6.98 -4.14
CA ASP A 23 2.48 6.75 -4.35
C ASP A 23 2.25 5.46 -5.12
N SER A 24 1.12 4.81 -4.85
CA SER A 24 0.69 3.55 -5.44
C SER A 24 -0.72 3.72 -6.01
N TYR A 25 -0.79 3.78 -7.33
CA TYR A 25 -2.03 3.90 -8.10
C TYR A 25 -2.39 2.57 -8.75
N MET A 26 -3.68 2.31 -8.87
CA MET A 26 -4.18 1.18 -9.63
C MET A 26 -3.80 1.33 -11.12
N LEU A 27 -3.23 0.28 -11.70
CA LEU A 27 -2.90 0.27 -13.12
C LEU A 27 -4.18 0.15 -13.96
N ASN A 28 -4.24 0.96 -15.02
CA ASN A 28 -5.24 0.77 -16.06
C ASN A 28 -5.00 -0.56 -16.76
N TYR A 29 -6.07 -1.35 -16.90
CA TYR A 29 -6.00 -2.65 -17.54
C TYR A 29 -5.60 -2.50 -19.01
N SER A 30 -4.38 -2.87 -19.32
CA SER A 30 -3.78 -2.71 -20.65
C SER A 30 -3.21 -4.02 -21.19
N ASN A 31 -2.72 -4.91 -20.32
CA ASN A 31 -2.07 -6.16 -20.69
C ASN A 31 -2.74 -7.40 -20.09
N LEU A 32 -2.67 -8.52 -20.82
CA LEU A 32 -3.23 -9.82 -20.41
C LEU A 32 -2.54 -10.42 -19.18
N ASN A 33 -1.30 -10.00 -18.88
CA ASN A 33 -0.51 -10.51 -17.75
C ASN A 33 -0.76 -9.77 -16.42
N GLN A 34 -1.75 -8.87 -16.38
CA GLN A 34 -2.08 -8.09 -15.19
C GLN A 34 -3.40 -8.54 -14.59
N PHE A 35 -3.48 -8.52 -13.26
CA PHE A 35 -4.74 -8.70 -12.56
C PHE A 35 -5.55 -7.41 -12.61
N ARG A 36 -6.66 -7.46 -13.36
CA ARG A 36 -7.60 -6.34 -13.48
C ARG A 36 -8.06 -5.87 -12.10
N LEU A 37 -7.91 -4.56 -11.81
CA LEU A 37 -8.25 -3.90 -10.55
C LEU A 37 -7.43 -4.28 -9.31
N LEU A 38 -6.36 -5.07 -9.45
CA LEU A 38 -5.52 -5.48 -8.31
C LEU A 38 -4.07 -5.03 -8.45
N ASP A 39 -3.56 -4.94 -9.68
CA ASP A 39 -2.20 -4.47 -9.90
C ASP A 39 -2.08 -2.95 -9.73
N THR A 40 -0.99 -2.55 -9.07
CA THR A 40 -0.58 -1.15 -8.91
C THR A 40 0.74 -0.88 -9.62
N ASP A 41 1.02 0.39 -9.89
CA ASP A 41 2.24 0.85 -10.54
C ASP A 41 3.49 0.64 -9.66
N ASN A 42 3.42 1.09 -8.40
CA ASN A 42 4.46 0.95 -7.41
C ASN A 42 3.97 0.03 -6.29
N ARG A 43 4.57 -1.16 -6.19
CA ARG A 43 4.23 -2.14 -5.16
C ARG A 43 4.98 -1.84 -3.86
N MET A 44 4.31 -2.01 -2.73
CA MET A 44 4.95 -2.03 -1.41
C MET A 44 5.89 -3.24 -1.32
N ILE A 45 7.19 -3.00 -1.18
CA ILE A 45 8.20 -4.05 -1.07
C ILE A 45 8.62 -4.17 0.40
N ILE A 46 8.55 -5.38 0.93
CA ILE A 46 8.90 -5.69 2.33
C ILE A 46 9.78 -6.94 2.41
N PRO A 47 10.70 -7.02 3.39
CA PRO A 47 11.49 -8.23 3.61
C PRO A 47 10.63 -9.35 4.20
N MET A 48 10.89 -10.58 3.78
CA MET A 48 10.18 -11.77 4.26
C MET A 48 10.78 -12.29 5.57
N LYS A 49 9.94 -12.90 6.44
CA LYS A 49 10.33 -13.55 7.72
C LYS A 49 10.96 -12.63 8.77
N ILE A 50 10.67 -11.33 8.73
CA ILE A 50 11.08 -10.36 9.74
C ILE A 50 9.81 -9.74 10.35
N PRO A 51 9.74 -9.51 11.67
CA PRO A 51 8.63 -8.78 12.26
C PRO A 51 8.57 -7.35 11.69
N LEU A 52 7.41 -6.96 11.18
CA LEU A 52 7.17 -5.64 10.59
C LEU A 52 6.11 -4.89 11.40
N ARG A 53 6.28 -3.58 11.52
CA ARG A 53 5.28 -2.66 12.05
C ARG A 53 4.69 -1.82 10.93
N LEU A 54 3.38 -1.94 10.73
CA LEU A 54 2.59 -1.08 9.85
C LEU A 54 1.88 -0.02 10.69
N ILE A 55 1.96 1.23 10.26
CA ILE A 55 1.20 2.35 10.84
C ILE A 55 0.31 2.88 9.72
N THR A 56 -0.99 2.93 9.95
CA THR A 56 -1.97 3.28 8.92
C THR A 56 -2.72 4.55 9.34
N THR A 57 -2.92 5.48 8.40
CA THR A 57 -3.66 6.75 8.59
C THR A 57 -4.19 7.23 7.24
N SER A 58 -5.14 8.15 7.22
CA SER A 58 -5.59 8.86 6.02
C SER A 58 -5.26 10.35 6.08
N THR A 59 -5.22 11.00 4.91
CA THR A 59 -5.13 12.47 4.79
C THR A 59 -6.47 13.15 4.49
N ASP A 60 -7.48 12.40 4.04
CA ASP A 60 -8.77 12.95 3.62
C ASP A 60 -9.97 12.34 4.35
N VAL A 61 -10.50 11.23 3.83
CA VAL A 61 -11.66 10.52 4.36
C VAL A 61 -11.22 9.17 4.91
N ILE A 62 -12.14 8.44 5.53
CA ILE A 62 -11.85 7.12 6.07
C ILE A 62 -11.53 6.16 4.93
N HIS A 63 -10.40 5.46 5.04
CA HIS A 63 -10.06 4.30 4.20
C HIS A 63 -9.82 3.08 5.09
N SER A 64 -9.55 1.92 4.49
CA SER A 64 -9.18 0.72 5.24
C SER A 64 -8.11 -0.05 4.47
N TRP A 65 -6.93 -0.19 5.07
CA TRP A 65 -5.82 -0.92 4.49
C TRP A 65 -5.98 -2.41 4.79
N THR A 66 -6.13 -3.24 3.75
CA THR A 66 -6.45 -4.66 3.89
C THR A 66 -5.60 -5.53 2.99
N VAL A 67 -4.97 -6.56 3.56
CA VAL A 67 -4.30 -7.65 2.83
C VAL A 67 -4.76 -8.99 3.42
N PRO A 68 -5.77 -9.66 2.80
CA PRO A 68 -6.41 -10.83 3.39
C PRO A 68 -5.46 -12.02 3.60
N SER A 69 -4.49 -12.22 2.70
CA SER A 69 -3.51 -13.32 2.81
C SER A 69 -2.55 -13.16 3.98
N LEU A 70 -2.37 -11.93 4.50
CA LEU A 70 -1.63 -11.65 5.72
C LEU A 70 -2.55 -11.63 6.97
N GLY A 71 -3.87 -11.71 6.79
CA GLY A 71 -4.84 -11.58 7.88
C GLY A 71 -4.91 -10.16 8.48
N ILE A 72 -4.53 -9.13 7.71
CA ILE A 72 -4.46 -7.74 8.21
C ILE A 72 -5.59 -6.92 7.58
N LYS A 73 -6.33 -6.21 8.44
CA LYS A 73 -7.25 -5.13 8.09
C LYS A 73 -7.16 -4.05 9.17
N VAL A 74 -6.86 -2.81 8.78
CA VAL A 74 -6.72 -1.68 9.69
C VAL A 74 -7.34 -0.44 9.04
N ASP A 75 -8.21 0.25 9.76
CA ASP A 75 -8.84 1.47 9.28
C ASP A 75 -7.85 2.65 9.32
N ALA A 76 -7.97 3.55 8.34
CA ALA A 76 -7.04 4.63 8.02
C ALA A 76 -7.74 5.99 8.11
#